data_AF-A0A7S1ML32-F1
#
_entry.id   AF-A0A7S1ML32-F1
#
_cell.length_a   1.000
_cell.length_b   1.000
_cell.length_c   1.000
_cell.angle_alpha   90.00
_cell.angle_beta   90.00
_cell.angle_gamma   90.00
#
_symmetry.space_group_name_H-M   'P 1'
#
loop_
_entity.id
_entity.type
_entity.pdbx_description
1 polymer ?
#
loop_
_entity_poly.entity_id
_entity_poly.type
_entity_poly.pdbx_seq_one_letter_code
_entity_poly.pdbx_strand_id
1 'polypeptide(L)'
;SMNSVMDDNKTLTLASHERISLPPAVRLVFEIDHLLNATPATVSRAGIVYVSATDIGWGPIVAARYEGRGCQSTLGPLFDRIVPAAERFLRAEVPAGTCLVPINLPQLVSQLCDVLDAATAGAGDLTEKEYEA
;
A
#
# COMPACT_ATOMS: atom_id res chain seq x y z
N SER A 1 -7.81 -7.14 -26.89
CA SER A 1 -6.47 -6.52 -26.75
C SER A 1 -6.62 -5.19 -26.02
N MET A 2 -5.79 -4.89 -25.01
CA MET A 2 -5.92 -3.66 -24.20
C MET A 2 -5.46 -2.40 -24.94
N ASN A 3 -4.69 -2.55 -26.02
CA ASN A 3 -4.14 -1.44 -26.79
C ASN A 3 -5.23 -0.48 -27.31
N SER A 4 -6.35 -1.03 -27.78
CA SER A 4 -7.50 -0.26 -28.31
C SER A 4 -8.37 0.41 -27.24
N VAL A 5 -8.18 0.01 -25.98
CA VAL A 5 -8.82 0.67 -24.84
C VAL A 5 -8.00 1.89 -24.42
N MET A 6 -6.68 1.80 -24.54
CA MET A 6 -5.74 2.84 -24.13
C MET A 6 -5.48 3.89 -25.22
N ASP A 7 -5.89 3.65 -26.47
CA ASP A 7 -5.84 4.67 -27.52
C ASP A 7 -7.11 5.54 -27.56
N ASP A 8 -7.16 6.48 -28.50
CA ASP A 8 -8.27 7.44 -28.63
C ASP A 8 -9.62 6.76 -28.90
N ASN A 9 -9.63 5.51 -29.36
CA ASN A 9 -10.86 4.79 -29.68
C ASN A 9 -11.58 4.28 -28.42
N LYS A 10 -10.87 4.15 -27.28
CA LYS A 10 -11.44 3.73 -25.98
C LYS A 10 -12.38 2.52 -26.10
N THR A 11 -12.00 1.52 -26.89
CA THR A 11 -12.88 0.39 -27.22
C THR A 11 -12.23 -0.94 -26.81
N LEU A 12 -12.94 -1.68 -25.96
CA LEU A 12 -12.56 -3.04 -25.58
C LEU A 12 -13.10 -4.02 -26.60
N THR A 13 -12.18 -4.67 -27.32
CA THR A 13 -12.51 -5.80 -28.19
C THR A 13 -12.29 -7.11 -27.46
N LEU A 14 -13.39 -7.84 -27.24
CA LEU A 14 -13.41 -9.17 -26.62
C LEU A 14 -12.96 -10.26 -27.60
N ALA A 15 -12.62 -11.44 -27.10
CA ALA A 15 -12.27 -12.60 -27.95
C ALA A 15 -13.44 -13.06 -28.84
N SER A 16 -14.67 -12.76 -28.42
CA SER A 16 -15.90 -12.94 -29.20
C SER A 16 -16.03 -11.95 -30.37
N HIS A 17 -15.10 -11.00 -30.52
CA HIS A 17 -15.15 -9.88 -31.46
C HIS A 17 -16.20 -8.81 -31.13
N GLU A 18 -16.86 -8.90 -29.98
CA GLU A 18 -17.70 -7.82 -29.47
C GLU A 18 -16.86 -6.60 -29.15
N ARG A 19 -17.38 -5.41 -29.48
CA ARG A 19 -16.73 -4.12 -29.29
C ARG A 19 -17.53 -3.30 -28.28
N ILE A 20 -16.92 -3.06 -27.13
CA ILE A 20 -17.53 -2.30 -26.04
C ILE A 20 -16.77 -0.98 -25.92
N SER A 21 -17.42 0.14 -26.25
CA SER A 21 -16.83 1.46 -26.08
C SER A 21 -16.95 1.92 -24.61
N LEU A 22 -15.85 2.39 -24.03
CA LEU A 22 -15.83 2.89 -22.67
C LEU A 22 -16.50 4.27 -22.60
N PRO A 23 -17.48 4.47 -21.70
CA PRO A 23 -18.12 5.76 -21.55
C PRO A 23 -17.15 6.79 -20.93
N PRO A 24 -17.36 8.10 -21.13
CA PRO A 24 -16.44 9.14 -20.64
C PRO A 24 -16.22 9.15 -19.12
N ALA A 25 -17.15 8.56 -18.35
CA ALA A 25 -17.06 8.47 -16.90
C ALA A 25 -16.05 7.40 -16.41
N VAL A 26 -15.64 6.47 -17.26
CA VAL A 26 -14.71 5.39 -16.88
C VAL A 26 -13.27 5.87 -17.01
N ARG A 27 -12.48 5.60 -15.98
CA ARG A 27 -11.04 5.82 -15.95
C ARG A 27 -10.35 4.51 -15.63
N LEU A 28 -9.18 4.31 -16.24
CA LEU A 28 -8.32 3.17 -15.95
C LEU A 28 -7.16 3.66 -15.10
N VAL A 29 -6.92 2.96 -13.98
CA VAL A 29 -5.79 3.20 -13.08
C VAL A 29 -5.08 1.87 -12.92
N PHE A 30 -3.75 1.91 -13.02
CA PHE A 30 -2.90 0.74 -12.85
C PHE A 30 -1.92 1.02 -11.72
N GLU A 31 -1.85 0.09 -10.78
CA GLU A 31 -0.79 0.05 -9.77
C GLU A 31 0.27 -0.95 -10.26
N ILE A 32 1.48 -0.45 -10.44
CA ILE A 32 2.60 -1.21 -11.00
C ILE A 32 3.89 -0.87 -10.26
N ASP A 33 4.74 -1.86 -10.06
CA ASP A 33 6.05 -1.69 -9.41
C ASP A 33 7.11 -1.13 -10.40
N HIS A 34 7.13 -1.65 -11.62
CA HIS A 34 8.11 -1.24 -12.64
C HIS A 34 7.57 -1.35 -14.08
N LEU A 35 8.24 -0.64 -15.00
CA LEU A 35 7.92 -0.62 -16.44
C LEU A 35 8.95 -1.37 -17.31
N LEU A 36 9.79 -2.22 -16.73
CA LEU A 36 10.91 -2.89 -17.42
C LEU A 36 10.49 -3.69 -18.66
N ASN A 37 9.28 -4.25 -18.65
CA ASN A 37 8.75 -5.08 -19.73
C ASN A 37 7.73 -4.34 -20.61
N ALA A 38 7.57 -3.03 -20.43
CA ALA A 38 6.65 -2.23 -21.21
C ALA A 38 7.39 -1.52 -22.36
N THR A 39 6.77 -1.48 -23.53
CA THR A 39 7.32 -0.69 -24.64
C THR A 39 7.04 0.81 -24.45
N PRO A 40 7.91 1.72 -24.94
CA PRO A 40 7.62 3.15 -24.91
C PRO A 40 6.27 3.54 -25.53
N ALA A 41 5.85 2.80 -26.57
CA ALA A 41 4.57 3.01 -27.24
C ALA A 41 3.34 2.58 -26.42
N THR A 42 3.51 1.65 -25.47
CA THR A 42 2.45 1.25 -24.53
C THR A 42 2.27 2.32 -23.47
N VAL A 43 3.36 2.78 -22.86
CA VAL A 43 3.32 3.71 -21.73
C VAL A 43 3.04 5.15 -22.15
N SER A 44 3.29 5.51 -23.41
CA SER A 44 2.97 6.85 -23.94
C SER A 44 1.48 7.19 -23.95
N ARG A 45 0.63 6.17 -23.83
CA ARG A 45 -0.84 6.30 -23.82
C ARG A 45 -1.42 6.59 -22.43
N ALA A 46 -0.59 6.55 -21.39
CA ALA A 46 -1.01 6.77 -20.02
C ALA A 46 -0.24 7.94 -19.39
N GLY A 47 -0.90 8.67 -18.49
CA GLY A 47 -0.21 9.55 -17.56
C GLY A 47 0.50 8.71 -16.50
N ILE A 48 1.80 8.95 -16.31
CA ILE A 48 2.59 8.23 -15.31
C ILE A 48 2.77 9.13 -14.09
N VAL A 49 2.30 8.66 -12.93
CA VAL A 49 2.57 9.29 -11.62
C VAL A 49 3.59 8.44 -10.90
N TYR A 50 4.79 8.99 -10.68
CA TYR A 50 5.84 8.31 -9.94
C TYR A 50 5.69 8.63 -8.46
N VAL A 51 5.67 7.60 -7.63
CA VAL A 51 5.56 7.74 -6.17
C VAL A 51 6.84 7.21 -5.56
N SER A 52 7.55 8.03 -4.79
CA SER A 52 8.74 7.57 -4.09
C SER A 52 8.35 6.70 -2.91
N ALA A 53 9.11 5.63 -2.66
CA ALA A 53 8.99 4.82 -1.45
C ALA A 53 9.26 5.62 -0.16
N THR A 54 9.91 6.78 -0.27
CA THR A 54 10.11 7.71 0.86
C THR A 54 8.88 8.56 1.16
N ASP A 55 8.00 8.76 0.17
CA ASP A 55 6.86 9.67 0.29
C ASP A 55 5.70 8.99 1.01
N ILE A 56 5.47 7.70 0.71
CA ILE A 56 4.51 6.85 1.41
C ILE A 56 5.28 6.04 2.46
N GLY A 57 5.50 6.67 3.62
CA GLY A 57 6.13 6.02 4.77
C GLY A 57 5.24 4.98 5.46
N TRP A 58 5.61 4.59 6.67
CA TRP A 58 4.87 3.60 7.47
C TRP A 58 3.60 4.15 8.13
N GLY A 59 3.50 5.47 8.31
CA GLY A 59 2.42 6.14 9.04
C GLY A 59 1.00 5.77 8.56
N PRO A 60 0.70 5.80 7.25
CA PRO A 60 -0.62 5.43 6.73
C PRO A 60 -1.07 4.01 7.09
N ILE A 61 -0.13 3.07 7.24
CA ILE A 61 -0.44 1.68 7.63
C ILE A 61 -0.96 1.65 9.07
N VAL A 62 -0.28 2.34 9.98
CA VAL A 62 -0.66 2.41 11.40
C VAL A 62 -1.96 3.19 11.56
N ALA A 63 -2.11 4.31 10.84
CA ALA A 63 -3.36 5.08 10.83
C ALA A 63 -4.53 4.22 10.35
N ALA A 64 -4.42 3.54 9.19
CA ALA A 64 -5.49 2.70 8.68
C ALA A 64 -5.91 1.56 9.64
N ARG A 65 -5.01 1.09 10.51
CA ARG A 65 -5.28 0.01 11.47
C ARG A 65 -5.86 0.50 12.79
N TYR A 66 -5.36 1.62 13.31
CA TYR A 66 -5.63 2.07 14.68
C TYR A 66 -6.31 3.44 14.80
N GLU A 67 -6.50 4.17 13.71
CA GLU A 67 -7.28 5.41 13.71
C GLU A 67 -8.73 5.10 14.14
N GLY A 68 -9.26 5.90 15.06
CA GLY A 68 -10.57 5.68 15.66
C GLY A 68 -10.62 4.58 16.74
N ARG A 69 -9.54 3.83 16.96
CA ARG A 69 -9.44 2.89 18.10
C ARG A 69 -8.93 3.63 19.33
N GLY A 70 -9.48 3.33 20.51
CA GLY A 70 -9.07 3.94 21.79
C GLY A 70 -7.58 3.76 22.15
N CYS A 71 -6.86 2.88 21.44
CA CYS A 71 -5.43 2.64 21.62
C CYS A 71 -4.51 3.59 20.83
N GLN A 72 -5.05 4.45 19.94
CA GLN A 72 -4.26 5.36 19.10
C GLN A 72 -3.33 6.26 19.92
N SER A 73 -3.81 6.81 21.04
CA SER A 73 -3.05 7.72 21.90
C SER A 73 -1.83 7.08 22.52
N THR A 74 -1.83 5.76 22.68
CA THR A 74 -0.73 5.00 23.28
C THR A 74 0.19 4.42 22.20
N LEU A 75 -0.38 3.83 21.15
CA LEU A 75 0.38 3.17 20.10
C LEU A 75 1.08 4.16 19.15
N GLY A 76 0.44 5.28 18.80
CA GLY A 76 1.02 6.27 17.88
C GLY A 76 2.42 6.73 18.29
N PRO A 77 2.60 7.27 19.52
CA PRO A 77 3.93 7.68 20.00
C PRO A 77 4.95 6.55 20.09
N LEU A 78 4.51 5.30 20.30
CA LEU A 78 5.39 4.14 20.31
C LEU A 78 5.91 3.83 18.90
N PHE A 79 5.05 3.83 17.88
CA PHE A 79 5.46 3.66 16.49
C PHE A 79 6.37 4.80 16.03
N ASP A 80 6.05 6.05 16.35
CA ASP A 80 6.88 7.23 16.04
C ASP A 80 8.30 7.13 16.60
N ARG A 81 8.46 6.47 17.75
CA ARG A 81 9.78 6.26 18.37
C ARG A 81 10.49 5.02 17.83
N ILE A 82 9.79 3.90 17.73
CA ILE A 82 10.39 2.59 17.46
C ILE A 82 10.72 2.43 15.98
N VAL A 83 9.82 2.83 15.07
CA VAL A 83 10.01 2.57 13.64
C VAL A 83 11.21 3.34 13.07
N PRO A 84 11.40 4.65 13.32
CA PRO A 84 12.58 5.35 12.83
C PRO A 84 13.89 4.85 13.47
N ALA A 85 13.84 4.44 14.75
CA ALA A 85 15.00 3.87 15.43
C ALA A 85 15.40 2.52 14.81
N ALA A 86 14.41 1.66 14.51
CA ALA A 86 14.62 0.39 13.84
C ALA A 86 15.14 0.58 12.41
N GLU A 87 14.55 1.51 11.65
CA GLU A 87 15.03 1.82 10.30
C GLU A 87 16.50 2.27 10.31
N ARG A 88 16.86 3.18 11.23
CA ARG A 88 18.24 3.65 11.36
C ARG A 88 19.19 2.51 11.73
N PHE A 89 18.79 1.64 12.65
CA PHE A 89 19.58 0.45 13.01
C PHE A 89 19.77 -0.47 11.81
N LEU A 90 18.70 -0.78 11.08
CA LEU A 90 18.77 -1.63 9.90
C LEU A 90 19.65 -1.03 8.80
N ARG A 91 19.63 0.28 8.61
CA ARG A 91 20.50 0.96 7.62
C ARG A 91 21.96 1.04 8.04
N ALA A 92 22.25 1.14 9.34
CA ALA A 92 23.60 1.33 9.85
C ALA A 92 24.34 0.01 10.12
N GLU A 93 23.64 -0.96 10.71
CA GLU A 93 24.26 -2.16 11.30
C GLU A 93 24.06 -3.41 10.45
N VAL A 94 23.16 -3.39 9.45
CA VAL A 94 22.93 -4.54 8.56
C VAL A 94 23.63 -4.29 7.23
N PRO A 95 24.75 -4.98 6.93
CA PRO A 95 25.45 -4.81 5.68
C PRO A 95 24.58 -5.15 4.47
N ALA A 96 24.83 -4.44 3.37
CA ALA A 96 24.18 -4.75 2.09
C ALA A 96 24.46 -6.21 1.69
N GLY A 97 23.40 -6.98 1.46
CA GLY A 97 23.49 -8.40 1.08
C GLY A 97 23.49 -9.40 2.24
N THR A 98 23.46 -8.95 3.50
CA THR A 98 23.25 -9.86 4.66
C THR A 98 21.82 -10.41 4.71
N CYS A 99 20.85 -9.60 4.30
CA CYS A 99 19.47 -10.04 4.19
C CYS A 99 19.27 -10.83 2.89
N LEU A 100 18.90 -12.10 3.03
CA LEU A 100 18.51 -12.95 1.90
C LEU A 100 17.27 -12.40 1.17
N VAL A 101 16.41 -11.68 1.91
CA VAL A 101 15.20 -11.03 1.39
C VAL A 101 15.34 -9.52 1.59
N PRO A 102 15.09 -8.68 0.57
CA PRO A 102 15.10 -7.24 0.70
C PRO A 102 14.15 -6.78 1.81
N ILE A 103 14.63 -5.90 2.69
CA ILE A 103 13.80 -5.33 3.76
C ILE A 103 12.94 -4.22 3.17
N ASN A 104 11.62 -4.37 3.28
CA ASN A 104 10.63 -3.33 3.00
C ASN A 104 10.02 -2.87 4.33
N LEU A 105 10.30 -1.63 4.75
CA LEU A 105 9.91 -1.12 6.05
C LEU A 105 8.39 -1.04 6.25
N PRO A 106 7.59 -0.47 5.32
CA PRO A 106 6.13 -0.57 5.34
C PRO A 106 5.61 -2.00 5.58
N GLN A 107 6.17 -3.00 4.90
CA GLN A 107 5.76 -4.39 5.07
C GLN A 107 6.07 -4.91 6.48
N LEU A 108 7.26 -4.58 7.02
CA LEU A 108 7.64 -4.95 8.38
C LEU A 108 6.69 -4.32 9.42
N VAL A 109 6.27 -3.07 9.21
CA VAL A 109 5.30 -2.40 10.08
C VAL A 109 3.92 -3.04 9.97
N SER A 110 3.48 -3.44 8.78
CA SER A 110 2.22 -4.20 8.62
C SER A 110 2.27 -5.52 9.39
N GLN A 111 3.36 -6.28 9.27
CA GLN A 111 3.54 -7.54 9.99
C GLN A 111 3.57 -7.34 11.50
N LEU A 112 4.22 -6.27 11.98
CA LEU A 112 4.19 -5.90 13.39
C LEU A 112 2.77 -5.59 13.84
N CYS A 113 1.96 -4.89 13.03
CA CYS A 113 0.56 -4.65 13.34
C CYS A 113 -0.23 -5.96 13.44
N ASP A 114 -0.03 -6.89 12.51
CA ASP A 114 -0.73 -8.19 12.55
C ASP A 114 -0.35 -9.00 13.81
N VAL A 115 0.92 -8.96 14.24
CA VAL A 115 1.37 -9.59 15.50
C VAL A 115 0.76 -8.91 16.73
N LEU A 116 0.70 -7.57 16.75
CA LEU A 116 0.09 -6.82 17.84
C LEU A 116 -1.42 -7.09 17.95
N ASP A 117 -2.13 -7.11 16.82
CA ASP A 117 -3.54 -7.49 16.75
C ASP A 117 -3.74 -8.91 17.28
N ALA A 118 -2.90 -9.88 16.88
CA ALA A 118 -2.98 -11.26 17.39
C ALA A 118 -2.68 -11.36 18.89
N ALA A 119 -1.69 -10.61 19.40
CA ALA A 119 -1.33 -10.60 20.81
C ALA A 119 -2.41 -9.93 21.69
N THR A 120 -3.14 -8.97 21.12
CA THR A 120 -4.21 -8.24 21.81
C THR A 120 -5.58 -8.86 21.61
N ALA A 121 -5.77 -9.78 20.65
CA ALA A 121 -7.04 -10.47 20.40
C ALA A 121 -7.59 -11.27 21.61
N GLY A 122 -6.72 -11.63 22.57
CA GLY A 122 -7.13 -12.27 23.84
C GLY A 122 -7.40 -11.28 24.99
N ALA A 123 -6.98 -10.02 24.85
CA ALA A 123 -7.32 -8.95 25.77
C ALA A 123 -8.60 -8.31 25.24
N GLY A 124 -9.73 -8.70 25.83
CA GLY A 124 -11.07 -8.33 25.38
C GLY A 124 -11.18 -6.87 24.93
N ASP A 125 -11.93 -6.70 23.85
CA ASP A 125 -12.48 -5.47 23.32
C ASP A 125 -12.60 -4.38 24.40
N LEU A 126 -11.63 -3.47 24.48
CA LEU A 126 -11.71 -2.29 25.35
C LEU A 126 -12.61 -1.21 24.76
N THR A 127 -13.42 -1.56 23.75
CA THR A 127 -14.40 -0.67 23.15
C THR A 127 -15.81 -1.21 23.40
N GLU A 128 -16.56 -0.44 24.21
CA GLU A 128 -18.01 -0.45 24.38
C GLU A 128 -18.65 -1.56 25.24
N LYS A 129 -18.47 -1.45 26.57
CA LYS A 129 -19.58 -1.65 27.51
C LYS A 129 -19.62 -0.50 28.52
N GLU A 130 -20.83 0.04 28.74
CA GLU A 130 -21.23 1.02 29.77
C GLU A 130 -21.11 2.51 29.42
N TYR A 131 -22.06 3.02 28.62
CA TYR A 131 -22.63 4.35 28.82
C TYR A 131 -24.09 4.42 28.32
N GLU A 132 -24.94 3.51 28.81
CA GLU A 132 -26.40 3.74 28.87
C GLU A 132 -26.91 3.20 30.22
N ALA A 133 -27.13 4.13 31.15
CA ALA A 133 -27.97 4.00 32.34
C ALA A 133 -28.61 5.36 32.63
#